data_AF-A0A5M3MHX1-F1
#
_entry.id   AF-A0A5M3MHX1-F1
#
_cell.length_a   1.000
_cell.length_b   1.000
_cell.length_c   1.000
_cell.angle_alpha   90.00
_cell.angle_beta   90.00
_cell.angle_gamma   90.00
#
_symmetry.space_group_name_H-M   'P 1'
#
loop_
_entity.id
_entity.type
_entity.pdbx_description
1 polymer ?
#
loop_
_entity_poly.entity_id
_entity_poly.type
_entity_poly.pdbx_seq_one_letter_code
_entity_poly.pdbx_strand_id
1 'polypeptide(L)' 'CQKYCNPALFPDLQTDDGTGWWFNTSIAEQTNVWLGSYHAMVREMTSVRFNFFLDEMIRLRNIDLVEKL' A
#
# COMPACT_ATOMS: atom_id res chain seq x y z
N CYS A 1 -14.69 3.19 12.71
CA CYS A 1 -13.39 2.79 12.12
C CYS A 1 -12.27 2.49 13.12
N GLN A 2 -12.31 2.91 14.40
CA GLN A 2 -11.16 2.80 15.32
C GLN A 2 -11.11 1.52 16.17
N LYS A 3 -12.15 0.68 16.16
CA LYS A 3 -12.24 -0.49 17.06
C LYS A 3 -11.29 -1.64 16.67
N TYR A 4 -11.05 -1.85 15.37
CA TYR A 4 -10.22 -2.93 14.85
C TYR A 4 -9.13 -2.47 13.87
N CYS A 5 -9.11 -1.18 13.51
CA CYS A 5 -8.20 -0.63 12.50
C CYS A 5 -7.41 0.57 13.05
N ASN A 6 -7.16 0.61 14.37
CA ASN A 6 -6.35 1.66 14.97
C ASN A 6 -4.86 1.30 14.82
N PRO A 7 -4.09 1.99 13.97
CA PRO A 7 -2.65 1.72 13.78
C PRO A 7 -1.83 1.94 15.05
N ALA A 8 -2.33 2.72 16.03
CA ALA A 8 -1.67 2.90 17.32
C ALA A 8 -1.64 1.64 18.20
N LEU A 9 -2.43 0.61 17.84
CA LEU A 9 -2.40 -0.68 18.52
C LEU A 9 -1.27 -1.60 18.03
N PHE A 10 -0.48 -1.16 17.02
CA PHE A 10 0.60 -1.93 16.42
C PHE A 10 1.93 -1.20 16.68
N PRO A 11 2.67 -1.57 17.74
CA PRO A 11 3.92 -0.90 18.12
C PRO A 11 4.97 -0.94 17.01
N ASP A 12 4.99 -2.02 16.22
CA ASP A 12 5.93 -2.21 15.11
C ASP A 12 5.79 -1.17 13.99
N LEU A 13 4.68 -0.41 13.95
CA LEU A 13 4.47 0.67 12.99
C LEU A 13 5.05 2.01 13.45
N GLN A 14 5.48 2.11 14.71
CA GLN A 14 6.07 3.32 15.29
C GLN A 14 7.59 3.18 15.38
N THR A 15 8.29 4.30 15.21
CA THR A 15 9.74 4.37 15.45
C THR A 15 10.07 3.95 16.88
N ASP A 16 11.24 3.35 17.10
CA ASP A 16 11.67 2.87 18.41
C ASP A 16 11.60 3.95 19.52
N ASP A 17 11.76 5.22 19.14
CA ASP A 17 11.69 6.38 20.04
C ASP A 17 10.26 6.85 20.35
N GLY A 18 9.23 6.24 19.75
CA GLY A 18 7.81 6.60 19.91
C GLY A 18 7.43 7.98 19.36
N THR A 19 8.32 8.66 18.66
CA THR A 19 8.12 10.03 18.16
C THR A 19 7.50 10.10 16.76
N GLY A 20 7.48 8.99 16.03
CA GLY A 20 7.00 8.95 14.66
C GLY A 20 6.51 7.59 14.22
N TRP A 21 6.07 7.54 12.96
CA TRP A 21 5.60 6.34 12.29
C TRP A 21 6.63 5.94 11.24
N TRP A 22 6.99 4.65 11.20
CA TRP A 22 7.81 4.11 10.09
C TRP A 22 7.09 4.26 8.75
N PHE A 23 5.76 4.19 8.78
CA PHE A 23 4.91 4.30 7.61
C PHE A 23 4.21 5.65 7.58
N ASN A 24 4.52 6.46 6.57
CA ASN A 24 3.78 7.68 6.28
C ASN A 24 2.64 7.36 5.30
N THR A 25 1.41 7.37 5.82
CA THR A 25 0.20 7.05 5.02
C THR A 25 0.01 8.00 3.84
N SER A 26 0.38 9.28 3.97
CA SER A 26 0.26 10.25 2.87
C SER A 26 1.26 9.99 1.74
N ILE A 27 2.51 9.66 2.08
CA ILE A 27 3.52 9.28 1.08
C ILE A 27 3.09 7.99 0.39
N ALA A 28 2.63 7.00 1.15
CA ALA A 28 2.18 5.73 0.58
C ALA A 28 0.97 5.91 -0.36
N GLU A 29 0.02 6.77 -0.02
CA GLU A 29 -1.11 7.11 -0.87
C GLU A 29 -0.66 7.78 -2.18
N GLN A 30 0.21 8.80 -2.08
CA GLN A 30 0.75 9.51 -3.24
C GLN A 30 1.56 8.57 -4.15
N THR A 31 2.39 7.70 -3.58
CA THR A 31 3.20 6.73 -4.33
C THR A 31 2.33 5.68 -5.03
N ASN A 32 1.18 5.30 -4.45
CA ASN A 32 0.29 4.28 -5.00
C ASN A 32 -0.90 4.83 -5.81
N VAL A 33 -0.93 6.14 -6.07
CA VAL A 33 -2.02 6.79 -6.81
C VAL A 33 -2.21 6.19 -8.22
N TRP A 34 -1.14 5.63 -8.80
CA TRP A 34 -1.18 4.98 -10.13
C TRP A 34 -2.14 3.78 -10.15
N LEU A 35 -2.35 3.10 -9.03
CA LEU A 35 -3.27 1.96 -8.94
C LEU A 35 -4.72 2.40 -9.15
N GLY A 36 -5.04 3.66 -8.85
CA GLY A 36 -6.37 4.23 -9.08
C GLY A 36 -6.82 4.15 -10.54
N SER A 37 -5.88 4.14 -11.50
CA SER A 37 -6.20 3.96 -12.93
C SER A 37 -6.79 2.57 -13.25
N TYR A 38 -6.56 1.56 -12.40
CA TYR A 38 -7.08 0.20 -12.56
C TYR A 38 -8.37 -0.05 -11.77
N HIS A 39 -8.92 0.98 -11.11
CA HIS A 39 -10.01 0.79 -10.15
C HIS A 39 -11.25 0.13 -10.77
N ALA A 40 -11.58 0.47 -12.03
CA ALA A 40 -12.69 -0.14 -12.76
C ALA A 40 -12.50 -1.65 -13.01
N MET A 41 -11.26 -2.12 -13.20
CA MET A 41 -10.95 -3.53 -13.45
C MET A 41 -11.01 -4.36 -12.16
N VAL A 42 -10.52 -3.80 -11.06
CA VAL A 42 -10.38 -4.53 -9.79
C VAL A 42 -11.66 -4.54 -8.95
N ARG A 43 -12.65 -3.70 -9.30
CA ARG A 43 -13.89 -3.50 -8.54
C ARG A 43 -14.68 -4.78 -8.26
N GLU A 44 -14.76 -5.69 -9.23
CA GLU A 44 -15.54 -6.92 -9.13
C GLU A 44 -14.66 -8.17 -8.88
N MET A 45 -13.39 -7.97 -8.50
CA MET A 45 -12.50 -9.09 -8.20
C MET A 45 -12.77 -9.64 -6.80
N THR A 46 -12.78 -10.97 -6.69
CA THR A 46 -12.65 -11.66 -5.40
C THR A 46 -11.32 -11.29 -4.75
N SER A 47 -11.24 -11.32 -3.42
CA SER A 47 -10.03 -11.00 -2.65
C SER A 47 -8.76 -11.72 -3.15
N VAL A 48 -8.86 -13.00 -3.49
CA VAL A 48 -7.72 -13.79 -4.01
C VAL A 48 -7.18 -13.21 -5.32
N ARG A 49 -8.09 -12.88 -6.25
CA ARG A 49 -7.72 -12.29 -7.56
C ARG A 49 -7.18 -10.88 -7.40
N PHE A 50 -7.78 -10.10 -6.50
CA PHE A 50 -7.33 -8.75 -6.19
C PHE A 50 -5.89 -8.76 -5.64
N ASN A 51 -5.61 -9.62 -4.67
CA ASN A 51 -4.27 -9.72 -4.06
C ASN A 51 -3.22 -10.15 -5.08
N PHE A 52 -3.52 -11.16 -5.90
CA PHE A 52 -2.61 -11.57 -6.98
C PHE A 52 -2.33 -10.44 -7.97
N PHE A 53 -3.38 -9.72 -8.39
CA PHE A 53 -3.23 -8.58 -9.30
C PHE A 53 -2.38 -7.47 -8.67
N LEU A 54 -2.63 -7.13 -7.41
CA LEU A 54 -1.92 -6.09 -6.70
C LEU A 54 -0.41 -6.41 -6.59
N ASP A 55 -0.07 -7.64 -6.17
CA ASP A 55 1.31 -8.08 -6.04
C ASP A 55 2.07 -8.01 -7.38
N GLU A 56 1.46 -8.52 -8.45
CA GLU A 56 2.09 -8.51 -9.78
C GLU A 56 2.29 -7.09 -10.31
N MET A 57 1.29 -6.21 -10.15
CA MET A 57 1.40 -4.84 -10.62
C MET A 57 2.43 -4.03 -9.83
N ILE A 58 2.56 -4.25 -8.52
CA ILE A 58 3.62 -3.65 -7.70
C ILE A 58 4.99 -4.15 -8.16
N ARG A 59 5.15 -5.46 -8.40
CA ARG A 59 6.40 -6.05 -8.89
C ARG A 59 6.83 -5.43 -10.22
N LEU A 60 5.91 -5.37 -11.20
CA LEU A 60 6.16 -4.76 -12.50
C LEU A 60 6.52 -3.27 -12.36
N ARG A 61 5.77 -2.52 -11.55
CA ARG A 61 6.06 -1.10 -11.30
C ARG A 61 7.44 -0.89 -10.70
N ASN A 62 7.87 -1.74 -9.79
CA ASN A 62 9.20 -1.66 -9.19
C ASN A 62 10.30 -1.94 -10.21
N ILE A 63 10.13 -2.94 -11.08
CA ILE A 63 11.07 -3.22 -12.18
C ILE A 63 11.18 -1.99 -13.09
N ASP A 64 10.04 -1.46 -13.56
CA ASP A 64 9.98 -0.27 -14.42
C ASP A 64 10.64 0.96 -13.77
N LEU A 65 10.51 1.13 -12.46
CA LEU A 65 11.11 2.26 -11.74
C LEU A 65 12.61 2.10 -11.59
N VAL A 66 13.09 0.90 -11.28
CA VAL A 66 14.52 0.60 -11.17
C VAL A 66 15.22 0.74 -12.53
N GLU A 67 14.58 0.31 -13.62
CA GLU A 67 15.14 0.48 -14.98
C GLU A 67 15.24 1.94 -15.42
N LYS A 68 14.42 2.83 -14.87
CA LYS A 68 14.41 4.28 -15.19
C LYS A 68 15.40 5.10 -14.36
N LEU A 69 15.99 4.51 -13.32
CA LEU A 69 16.97 5.13 -12.41
C LEU A 69 18.40 4.92 -12.93
#